data_AF-A0A382X5A3-F1
#
_entry.id   AF-A0A382X5A3-F1
#
_cell.length_a   1.000
_cell.length_b   1.000
_cell.length_c   1.000
_cell.angle_alpha   90.00
_cell.angle_beta   90.00
_cell.angle_gamma   90.00
#
_symmetry.space_group_name_H-M   'P 1'
#
loop_
_entity.id
_entity.type
_entity.pdbx_description
1 polymer ?
#
loop_
_entity_poly.entity_id
_entity_poly.type
_entity_poly.pdbx_seq_one_letter_code
_entity_poly.pdbx_strand_id
1 'polypeptide(L)'
;PDRGAGADVTRQYGRAAAAAKKIAGWLREQGWDAEPVTGPMATKLLMIPPALECGFGELGKHGSIINPEFGSAFRLGAVLTDAPFELTPKREFGIDDFCSRCRVCENACPPFAITDEKQMVRGVEKWYVDFDKCIPFFAATSGCAICISVCPWSLPEVGFNLQSKLARRAERLKNND
;
A
#
# COMPACT_ATOMS: atom_id res chain seq x y z
N PRO A 1 -1.28 -17.34 -11.42
CA PRO A 1 -0.84 -17.14 -10.02
C PRO A 1 -0.16 -18.40 -9.52
N ASP A 2 1.04 -18.27 -8.96
CA ASP A 2 1.77 -19.42 -8.43
C ASP A 2 1.25 -19.79 -7.04
N ARG A 3 1.12 -21.08 -6.74
CA ARG A 3 0.67 -21.57 -5.43
C ARG A 3 1.66 -21.18 -4.32
N GLY A 4 2.95 -21.04 -4.63
CA GLY A 4 3.97 -20.55 -3.70
C GLY A 4 3.70 -19.13 -3.20
N ALA A 5 3.08 -18.28 -4.04
CA ALA A 5 2.77 -16.89 -3.69
C ALA A 5 1.75 -16.79 -2.54
N GLY A 6 0.74 -17.66 -2.49
CA GLY A 6 -0.25 -17.67 -1.41
C GLY A 6 0.35 -18.03 -0.04
N ALA A 7 1.29 -18.98 -0.04
CA ALA A 7 2.03 -19.36 1.16
C ALA A 7 2.92 -18.21 1.66
N ASP A 8 3.63 -17.53 0.74
CA ASP A 8 4.43 -16.35 1.11
C ASP A 8 3.55 -15.23 1.69
N VAL A 9 2.40 -14.93 1.06
CA VAL A 9 1.45 -13.93 1.58
C VAL A 9 1.03 -14.25 3.01
N THR A 10 0.68 -15.51 3.29
CA THR A 10 0.30 -15.96 4.63
C THR A 10 1.44 -15.78 5.62
N ARG A 11 2.66 -16.14 5.21
CA ARG A 11 3.88 -15.93 6.01
C ARG A 11 4.12 -14.45 6.32
N GLN A 12 3.93 -13.54 5.35
CA GLN A 12 4.12 -12.11 5.56
C GLN A 12 3.08 -11.52 6.50
N TYR A 13 1.82 -11.98 6.44
CA TYR A 13 0.82 -11.63 7.46
C TYR A 13 1.21 -12.10 8.85
N GLY A 14 1.73 -13.32 8.98
CA GLY A 14 2.25 -13.84 10.25
C GLY A 14 3.39 -13.00 10.82
N ARG A 15 4.33 -12.56 9.96
CA ARG A 15 5.42 -11.65 10.36
C ARG A 15 4.91 -10.30 10.87
N ALA A 16 4.01 -9.66 10.13
CA ALA A 16 3.41 -8.39 10.53
C ALA A 16 2.64 -8.51 11.86
N ALA A 17 1.88 -9.59 12.03
CA ALA A 17 1.14 -9.87 13.26
C ALA A 17 2.08 -10.09 14.46
N ALA A 18 3.18 -10.85 14.28
CA ALA A 18 4.15 -11.07 15.33
C ALA A 18 4.84 -9.76 15.75
N ALA A 19 5.20 -8.90 14.81
CA ALA A 19 5.78 -7.58 15.10
C ALA A 19 4.81 -6.70 15.89
N ALA A 20 3.56 -6.57 15.42
CA ALA A 20 2.54 -5.77 16.09
C ALA A 20 2.27 -6.26 17.52
N LYS A 21 2.17 -7.59 17.72
CA LYS A 21 1.96 -8.17 19.06
C LYS A 21 3.12 -7.91 20.01
N LYS A 22 4.36 -8.01 19.53
CA LYS A 22 5.56 -7.71 20.32
C LYS A 22 5.60 -6.24 20.74
N ILE A 23 5.35 -5.33 19.80
CA ILE A 23 5.33 -3.88 20.07
C ILE A 23 4.22 -3.54 21.06
N ALA A 24 3.00 -4.07 20.87
CA ALA A 24 1.89 -3.84 21.78
C ALA A 24 2.17 -4.43 23.18
N GLY A 25 2.83 -5.59 23.27
CA GLY A 25 3.28 -6.16 24.54
C GLY A 25 4.24 -5.23 25.27
N TRP A 26 5.27 -4.76 24.56
CA TRP A 26 6.25 -3.83 25.11
C TRP A 26 5.62 -2.51 25.55
N LEU A 27 4.70 -1.92 24.77
CA LEU A 27 4.00 -0.68 25.17
C LEU A 27 3.18 -0.86 26.45
N ARG A 28 2.51 -2.00 26.62
CA ARG A 28 1.79 -2.33 27.86
C ARG A 28 2.74 -2.50 29.05
N GLU A 29 3.94 -3.05 28.85
CA GLU A 29 4.97 -3.08 29.89
C GLU A 29 5.46 -1.68 30.28
N GLN A 30 5.40 -0.71 29.36
CA GLN A 30 5.69 0.70 29.65
C GLN A 30 4.52 1.45 30.30
N GLY A 31 3.37 0.80 30.52
CA GLY A 31 2.20 1.39 31.18
C GLY A 31 1.19 2.06 30.25
N TRP A 32 1.29 1.86 28.93
CA TRP A 32 0.35 2.38 27.94
C TRP A 32 -0.65 1.32 27.50
N ASP A 33 -1.89 1.71 27.23
CA ASP A 33 -2.81 0.80 26.53
C ASP A 33 -2.34 0.60 25.10
N ALA A 34 -2.39 -0.64 24.62
CA ALA A 34 -1.96 -0.96 23.27
C ALA A 34 -2.69 -2.20 22.74
N GLU A 35 -3.25 -2.11 21.53
CA GLU A 35 -3.94 -3.19 20.85
C GLU A 35 -3.32 -3.44 19.45
N PRO A 36 -2.81 -4.65 19.18
CA PRO A 36 -2.30 -4.98 17.87
C PRO A 36 -3.45 -5.19 16.87
N VAL A 37 -3.36 -4.53 15.72
CA VAL A 37 -4.27 -4.71 14.58
C VAL A 37 -3.54 -5.49 13.49
N THR A 38 -4.05 -6.67 13.17
CA THR A 38 -3.41 -7.62 12.25
C THR A 38 -4.33 -7.97 11.09
N GLY A 39 -3.79 -8.05 9.87
CA GLY A 39 -4.51 -8.61 8.72
C GLY A 39 -4.51 -10.16 8.70
N PRO A 40 -5.13 -10.80 7.70
CA PRO A 40 -5.83 -10.20 6.56
C PRO A 40 -7.26 -9.72 6.86
N MET A 41 -7.77 -9.99 8.06
CA MET A 41 -9.13 -9.63 8.46
C MET A 41 -9.26 -8.11 8.65
N ALA A 42 -10.36 -7.54 8.16
CA ALA A 42 -10.74 -6.19 8.55
C ALA A 42 -11.21 -6.22 10.02
N THR A 43 -10.62 -5.37 10.84
CA THR A 43 -10.96 -5.28 12.27
C THR A 43 -11.34 -3.83 12.62
N LYS A 44 -10.79 -3.27 13.69
CA LYS A 44 -11.11 -1.93 14.22
C LYS A 44 -10.58 -0.78 13.35
N LEU A 45 -9.63 -1.07 12.44
CA LEU A 45 -8.94 -0.05 11.66
C LEU A 45 -8.71 -0.51 10.21
N LEU A 46 -9.01 0.38 9.26
CA LEU A 46 -8.50 0.29 7.89
C LEU A 46 -7.08 0.85 7.88
N MET A 47 -6.06 0.00 7.72
CA MET A 47 -4.66 0.39 7.88
C MET A 47 -4.11 1.29 6.76
N ILE A 48 -4.73 1.30 5.57
CA ILE A 48 -4.21 2.08 4.43
C ILE A 48 -4.28 3.60 4.69
N PRO A 49 -5.43 4.20 5.03
CA PRO A 49 -5.51 5.64 5.29
C PRO A 49 -4.49 6.18 6.31
N PRO A 50 -4.32 5.64 7.53
CA PRO A 50 -3.34 6.16 8.47
C PRO A 50 -1.89 5.98 8.00
N ALA A 51 -1.59 4.92 7.24
CA ALA A 51 -0.27 4.74 6.64
C ALA A 51 0.03 5.83 5.58
N LEU A 52 -0.96 6.25 4.80
CA LEU A 52 -0.81 7.38 3.87
C LEU A 52 -0.61 8.70 4.63
N GLU A 53 -1.37 8.92 5.71
CA GLU A 53 -1.28 10.15 6.51
C GLU A 53 0.06 10.27 7.26
N CYS A 54 0.68 9.17 7.69
CA CYS A 54 2.01 9.18 8.30
C CYS A 54 3.16 9.20 7.29
N GLY A 55 2.87 9.37 5.99
CA GLY A 55 3.89 9.46 4.95
C GLY A 55 4.62 8.13 4.66
N PHE A 56 4.00 6.98 4.99
CA PHE A 56 4.58 5.67 4.68
C PHE A 56 4.62 5.39 3.18
N GLY A 57 3.76 6.01 2.39
CA GLY A 57 3.69 5.83 0.94
C GLY A 57 2.52 6.59 0.34
N GLU A 58 2.27 6.38 -0.95
CA GLU A 58 1.12 6.93 -1.66
C GLU A 58 0.24 5.82 -2.24
N LEU A 59 -1.04 6.11 -2.45
CA LEU A 59 -1.97 5.14 -3.05
C LEU A 59 -1.67 4.98 -4.54
N GLY A 60 -1.31 3.76 -4.96
CA GLY A 60 -1.11 3.45 -6.37
C GLY A 60 -2.42 3.17 -7.10
N LYS A 61 -2.39 3.28 -8.45
CA LYS A 61 -3.51 2.95 -9.36
C LYS A 61 -4.13 1.58 -9.09
N HIS A 62 -3.33 0.59 -8.71
CA HIS A 62 -3.78 -0.77 -8.38
C HIS A 62 -4.41 -0.91 -6.98
N GLY A 63 -4.70 0.20 -6.27
CA GLY A 63 -5.41 0.22 -5.00
C GLY A 63 -4.60 -0.18 -3.76
N SER A 64 -3.29 -0.43 -3.90
CA SER A 64 -2.38 -0.68 -2.76
C SER A 64 -1.43 0.49 -2.58
N ILE A 65 -0.86 0.62 -1.39
CA ILE A 65 0.19 1.61 -1.13
C ILE A 65 1.45 1.23 -1.90
N ILE A 66 2.09 2.23 -2.49
CA ILE A 66 3.44 2.16 -3.04
C ILE A 66 4.36 2.94 -2.11
N ASN A 67 5.46 2.32 -1.71
CA ASN A 67 6.54 2.90 -0.93
C ASN A 67 7.83 2.88 -1.79
N PRO A 68 8.66 3.93 -1.81
CA PRO A 68 9.88 3.97 -2.64
C PRO A 68 10.92 2.89 -2.30
N GLU A 69 10.97 2.42 -1.06
CA GLU A 69 11.89 1.38 -0.58
C GLU A 69 11.32 -0.02 -0.84
N PHE A 70 10.05 -0.26 -0.50
CA PHE A 70 9.44 -1.59 -0.49
C PHE A 70 8.57 -1.90 -1.73
N GLY A 71 8.42 -0.94 -2.65
CA GLY A 71 7.47 -1.04 -3.77
C GLY A 71 6.04 -1.14 -3.25
N SER A 72 5.22 -2.02 -3.85
CA SER A 72 3.86 -2.31 -3.34
C SER A 72 3.71 -3.70 -2.72
N ALA A 73 4.80 -4.47 -2.63
CA ALA A 73 4.79 -5.89 -2.26
C ALA A 73 5.07 -6.11 -0.77
N PHE A 74 4.27 -5.49 0.11
CA PHE A 74 4.37 -5.64 1.56
C PHE A 74 3.00 -5.86 2.21
N ARG A 75 2.99 -6.17 3.51
CA ARG A 75 1.78 -6.30 4.33
C ARG A 75 1.89 -5.37 5.53
N LEU A 76 0.82 -4.65 5.81
CA LEU A 76 0.73 -3.76 6.97
C LEU A 76 0.35 -4.54 8.23
N GLY A 77 0.91 -4.09 9.35
CA GLY A 77 0.43 -4.34 10.70
C GLY A 77 0.41 -3.01 11.44
N ALA A 78 -0.49 -2.85 12.39
CA ALA A 78 -0.61 -1.62 13.17
C ALA A 78 -0.77 -1.93 14.66
N VAL A 79 -0.54 -0.92 15.50
CA VAL A 79 -0.83 -0.95 16.93
C VAL A 79 -1.60 0.34 17.25
N LEU A 80 -2.78 0.19 17.83
CA LEU A 80 -3.53 1.29 18.42
C LEU A 80 -3.01 1.48 19.84
N THR A 81 -2.69 2.69 20.26
CA THR A 81 -2.15 2.95 21.60
C THR A 81 -2.44 4.38 22.04
N ASP A 82 -2.46 4.62 23.35
CA ASP A 82 -2.54 5.94 23.98
C ASP A 82 -1.16 6.52 24.33
N ALA A 83 -0.07 5.79 24.01
CA ALA A 83 1.29 6.27 24.19
C ALA A 83 1.53 7.58 23.43
N PRO A 84 2.20 8.58 24.04
CA PRO A 84 2.38 9.89 23.45
C PRO A 84 3.50 9.85 22.41
N PHE A 85 3.12 9.77 21.14
CA PHE A 85 4.03 9.90 20.01
C PHE A 85 3.80 11.22 19.28
N GLU A 86 4.89 11.82 18.82
CA GLU A 86 4.81 12.88 17.82
C GLU A 86 4.28 12.30 16.51
N LEU A 87 3.38 13.04 15.85
CA LEU A 87 2.82 12.60 14.58
C LEU A 87 3.85 12.75 13.46
N THR A 88 4.08 11.67 12.73
CA THR A 88 4.89 11.72 11.51
C THR A 88 4.17 12.54 10.44
N PRO A 89 4.83 13.54 9.82
CA PRO A 89 4.22 14.33 8.77
C PRO A 89 3.99 13.50 7.50
N LYS A 90 2.96 13.88 6.76
CA LYS A 90 2.69 13.33 5.43
C LYS A 90 3.86 13.61 4.48
N ARG A 91 4.10 12.69 3.55
CA ARG A 91 5.16 12.77 2.54
C ARG A 91 4.60 12.52 1.15
N GLU A 92 5.13 13.24 0.17
CA GLU A 92 4.81 13.06 -1.25
C GLU A 92 6.02 12.46 -1.97
N PHE A 93 5.77 11.48 -2.83
CA PHE A 93 6.79 10.78 -3.62
C PHE A 93 6.56 10.91 -5.13
N GLY A 94 5.47 11.58 -5.54
CA GLY A 94 5.09 11.77 -6.94
C GLY A 94 4.47 10.52 -7.57
N ILE A 95 4.07 9.54 -6.76
CA ILE A 95 3.50 8.28 -7.24
C ILE A 95 2.17 8.52 -7.95
N ASP A 96 1.37 9.47 -7.50
CA ASP A 96 0.09 9.78 -8.14
C ASP A 96 0.25 10.30 -9.59
N ASP A 97 1.16 11.26 -9.81
CA ASP A 97 1.50 11.74 -11.18
C ASP A 97 2.05 10.60 -12.04
N PHE A 98 2.89 9.73 -11.47
CA PHE A 98 3.38 8.56 -12.18
C PHE A 98 2.23 7.63 -12.58
N CYS A 99 1.32 7.33 -11.66
CA CYS A 99 0.17 6.46 -11.88
C CYS A 99 -0.80 7.04 -12.92
N SER A 100 -0.96 8.36 -13.00
CA SER A 100 -1.81 9.01 -14.01
C SER A 100 -1.41 8.68 -15.47
N ARG A 101 -0.13 8.36 -15.71
CA ARG A 101 0.42 8.06 -17.05
C ARG A 101 0.73 6.58 -17.24
N CYS A 102 1.00 5.86 -16.16
CA CYS A 102 1.36 4.45 -16.20
C CYS A 102 0.11 3.58 -16.36
N ARG A 103 0.11 2.67 -17.36
CA ARG A 103 -0.97 1.70 -17.61
C ARG A 103 -0.56 0.24 -17.32
N VAL A 104 0.57 0.00 -16.67
CA VAL A 104 1.14 -1.36 -16.53
C VAL A 104 0.22 -2.29 -15.73
N CYS A 105 -0.26 -1.86 -14.57
CA CYS A 105 -1.14 -2.68 -13.73
C CYS A 105 -2.56 -2.83 -14.32
N GLU A 106 -3.04 -1.79 -15.00
CA GLU A 106 -4.31 -1.76 -15.75
C GLU A 106 -4.29 -2.82 -16.87
N ASN A 107 -3.29 -2.77 -17.74
CA ASN A 107 -3.15 -3.70 -18.86
C ASN A 107 -2.93 -5.15 -18.42
N ALA A 108 -2.32 -5.36 -17.25
CA ALA A 108 -2.02 -6.69 -16.73
C ALA A 108 -3.15 -7.31 -15.91
N CYS A 109 -4.20 -6.57 -15.57
CA CYS A 109 -5.29 -7.02 -14.70
C CYS A 109 -6.23 -7.99 -15.44
N PRO A 110 -6.24 -9.30 -15.15
CA PRO A 110 -7.06 -10.24 -15.92
C PRO A 110 -8.57 -9.96 -15.88
N PRO A 111 -9.17 -9.52 -14.75
CA PRO A 111 -10.60 -9.20 -14.72
C PRO A 111 -10.91 -7.74 -15.10
N PHE A 112 -9.92 -6.95 -15.58
CA PHE A 112 -10.10 -5.54 -15.93
C PHE A 112 -10.74 -4.72 -14.79
N ALA A 113 -10.24 -4.94 -13.57
CA ALA A 113 -10.74 -4.31 -12.35
C ALA A 113 -10.08 -2.94 -12.05
N ILE A 114 -9.09 -2.53 -12.83
CA ILE A 114 -8.32 -1.30 -12.63
C ILE A 114 -8.57 -0.38 -13.83
N THR A 115 -8.89 0.88 -13.57
CA THR A 115 -9.18 1.91 -14.59
C THR A 115 -8.09 2.98 -14.65
N ASP A 116 -8.08 3.76 -15.73
CA ASP A 116 -7.14 4.89 -15.90
C ASP A 116 -7.62 6.19 -15.25
N GLU A 117 -8.83 6.20 -14.68
CA GLU A 117 -9.40 7.33 -13.97
C GLU A 117 -9.59 7.06 -12.47
N LYS A 118 -9.49 8.12 -11.67
CA LYS A 118 -9.87 8.11 -10.26
C LYS A 118 -11.39 8.11 -10.13
N GLN A 119 -11.88 7.59 -9.02
CA GLN A 119 -13.31 7.50 -8.74
C GLN A 119 -13.63 8.14 -7.40
N MET A 120 -14.80 8.76 -7.30
CA MET A 120 -15.34 9.25 -6.04
C MET A 120 -15.84 8.07 -5.20
N VAL A 121 -15.12 7.76 -4.12
CA VAL A 121 -15.44 6.61 -3.26
C VAL A 121 -15.50 7.08 -1.83
N ARG A 122 -16.73 7.09 -1.27
CA ARG A 122 -17.00 7.49 0.11
C ARG A 122 -16.47 8.90 0.44
N GLY A 123 -16.69 9.86 -0.47
CA GLY A 123 -16.33 11.26 -0.29
C GLY A 123 -14.87 11.62 -0.60
N VAL A 124 -14.08 10.66 -1.13
CA VAL A 124 -12.69 10.90 -1.54
C VAL A 124 -12.50 10.45 -2.98
N GLU A 125 -11.97 11.35 -3.82
CA GLU A 125 -11.51 10.99 -5.17
C GLU A 125 -10.17 10.25 -5.09
N LYS A 126 -10.12 9.02 -5.58
CA LYS A 126 -8.92 8.18 -5.49
C LYS A 126 -8.87 7.11 -6.57
N TRP A 127 -7.68 6.54 -6.76
CA TRP A 127 -7.55 5.28 -7.50
C TRP A 127 -8.39 4.19 -6.84
N TYR A 128 -9.22 3.52 -7.63
CA TYR A 128 -10.13 2.50 -7.15
C TYR A 128 -10.01 1.23 -7.98
N VAL A 129 -10.10 0.09 -7.29
CA VAL A 129 -10.17 -1.22 -7.90
C VAL A 129 -11.61 -1.70 -7.75
N ASP A 130 -12.21 -2.11 -8.86
CA ASP A 130 -13.51 -2.76 -8.88
C ASP A 130 -13.40 -4.13 -8.19
N PHE A 131 -13.80 -4.17 -6.92
CA PHE A 131 -13.70 -5.39 -6.10
C PHE A 131 -14.69 -6.47 -6.53
N ASP A 132 -15.81 -6.12 -7.18
CA ASP A 132 -16.77 -7.10 -7.69
C ASP A 132 -16.17 -7.91 -8.85
N LYS A 133 -15.24 -7.31 -9.60
CA LYS A 133 -14.43 -8.02 -10.62
C LYS A 133 -13.18 -8.69 -10.01
N CYS A 134 -12.50 -8.01 -9.09
CA CYS A 134 -11.22 -8.46 -8.55
C CYS A 134 -11.36 -9.67 -7.62
N ILE A 135 -12.31 -9.64 -6.68
CA ILE A 135 -12.45 -10.65 -5.62
C ILE A 135 -12.78 -12.06 -6.18
N PRO A 136 -13.70 -12.23 -7.14
CA PRO A 136 -13.96 -13.56 -7.70
C PRO A 136 -12.72 -14.18 -8.35
N PHE A 137 -11.95 -13.39 -9.11
CA PHE A 137 -10.71 -13.86 -9.72
C PHE A 137 -9.63 -14.16 -8.67
N PHE A 138 -9.50 -13.30 -7.65
CA PHE A 138 -8.58 -13.51 -6.53
C PHE A 138 -8.88 -14.82 -5.79
N ALA A 139 -10.16 -15.08 -5.49
CA ALA A 139 -10.60 -16.29 -4.81
C ALA A 139 -10.39 -17.55 -5.67
N ALA A 140 -10.77 -17.51 -6.94
CA ALA A 140 -10.60 -18.62 -7.87
C ALA A 140 -9.12 -19.00 -8.10
N THR A 141 -8.20 -18.07 -7.86
CA THR A 141 -6.75 -18.28 -8.05
C THR A 141 -5.98 -18.46 -6.74
N SER A 142 -6.67 -18.58 -5.60
CA SER A 142 -6.07 -18.70 -4.27
C SER A 142 -5.02 -17.62 -3.98
N GLY A 143 -5.29 -16.39 -4.42
CA GLY A 143 -4.39 -15.26 -4.29
C GLY A 143 -3.85 -14.77 -5.63
N CYS A 144 -4.52 -13.79 -6.23
CA CYS A 144 -3.94 -12.98 -7.29
C CYS A 144 -2.99 -11.93 -6.69
N ALA A 145 -2.04 -11.43 -7.48
CA ALA A 145 -1.17 -10.30 -7.12
C ALA A 145 -0.52 -9.66 -8.36
N ILE A 146 -1.05 -9.92 -9.57
CA ILE A 146 -0.38 -9.59 -10.83
C ILE A 146 -0.11 -8.09 -10.93
N CYS A 147 -1.09 -7.25 -10.59
CA CYS A 147 -0.96 -5.80 -10.62
C CYS A 147 0.17 -5.26 -9.71
N ILE A 148 0.41 -5.92 -8.56
CA ILE A 148 1.49 -5.60 -7.62
C ILE A 148 2.82 -6.08 -8.19
N SER A 149 2.89 -7.30 -8.71
CA SER A 149 4.13 -7.88 -9.22
C SER A 149 4.67 -7.19 -10.46
N VAL A 150 3.78 -6.70 -11.35
CA VAL A 150 4.20 -5.98 -12.56
C VAL A 150 4.42 -4.49 -12.31
N CYS A 151 4.06 -3.96 -11.14
CA CYS A 151 4.21 -2.54 -10.85
C CYS A 151 5.69 -2.14 -10.96
N PRO A 152 6.04 -1.10 -11.74
CA PRO A 152 7.44 -0.68 -11.89
C PRO A 152 8.13 -0.35 -10.56
N TRP A 153 7.37 0.10 -9.55
CA TRP A 153 7.87 0.36 -8.21
C TRP A 153 8.22 -0.90 -7.42
N SER A 154 7.65 -2.05 -7.77
CA SER A 154 7.93 -3.34 -7.12
C SER A 154 9.15 -4.06 -7.70
N LEU A 155 9.76 -3.51 -8.75
CA LEU A 155 11.01 -4.04 -9.30
C LEU A 155 12.17 -3.72 -8.34
N PRO A 156 13.07 -4.69 -8.06
CA PRO A 156 14.24 -4.46 -7.21
C PRO A 156 15.04 -3.23 -7.66
N GLU A 157 15.40 -2.37 -6.70
CA GLU A 157 16.25 -1.18 -6.92
C GLU A 157 15.67 -0.09 -7.84
N VAL A 158 14.41 -0.21 -8.25
CA VAL A 158 13.76 0.77 -9.14
C VAL A 158 13.08 1.92 -8.37
N GLY A 159 12.54 1.66 -7.17
CA GLY A 159 11.70 2.61 -6.45
C GLY A 159 12.37 3.95 -6.13
N PHE A 160 13.53 3.97 -5.48
CA PHE A 160 14.26 5.20 -5.19
C PHE A 160 14.72 5.95 -6.46
N ASN A 161 15.05 5.21 -7.52
CA ASN A 161 15.43 5.79 -8.81
C ASN A 161 14.23 6.49 -9.49
N LEU A 162 13.03 5.88 -9.44
CA LEU A 162 11.80 6.50 -9.92
C LEU A 162 11.46 7.75 -9.10
N GLN A 163 11.49 7.65 -7.77
CA GLN A 163 11.24 8.78 -6.89
C GLN A 163 12.16 9.96 -7.21
N SER A 164 13.47 9.71 -7.36
CA SER A 164 14.45 10.77 -7.68
C SER A 164 14.18 11.44 -9.04
N LYS A 165 13.76 10.66 -10.05
CA LYS A 165 13.37 11.20 -11.37
C LYS A 165 12.11 12.05 -11.29
N LEU A 166 11.12 11.61 -10.50
CA LEU A 166 9.87 12.33 -10.30
C LEU A 166 10.10 13.64 -9.52
N ALA A 167 10.92 13.62 -8.48
CA ALA A 167 11.30 14.82 -7.73
C ALA A 167 11.96 15.88 -8.64
N ARG A 168 12.98 15.48 -9.43
CA ARG A 168 13.63 16.38 -10.41
C ARG A 168 12.66 16.94 -11.44
N ARG A 169 11.65 16.16 -11.83
CA ARG A 169 10.63 16.61 -12.76
C ARG A 169 9.69 17.62 -12.12
N ALA A 170 9.27 17.39 -10.88
CA ALA A 170 8.46 18.32 -10.11
C ALA A 170 9.18 19.66 -9.91
N GLU A 171 10.47 19.65 -9.59
CA GLU A 171 11.30 20.86 -9.49
C GLU A 171 11.35 21.64 -10.81
N ARG A 172 11.53 20.95 -11.94
CA ARG A 172 11.54 21.59 -13.27
C ARG A 172 10.21 22.26 -13.62
N LEU A 173 9.08 21.64 -13.25
CA LEU A 173 7.76 22.21 -13.48
C LEU A 173 7.57 23.48 -12.63
N LYS A 174 7.94 23.44 -11.34
CA LYS A 174 7.88 24.60 -10.45
C LYS A 174 8.71 25.80 -10.91
N ASN A 175 9.82 25.56 -11.61
CA ASN A 175 10.71 26.62 -12.09
C ASN A 175 10.29 27.20 -13.46
N ASN A 176 9.34 26.56 -14.15
CA ASN A 176 8.85 26.97 -15.47
C ASN A 176 7.47 27.65 -15.41
N ASP A 177 6.84 27.69 -14.23
CA ASP A 177 5.62 28.44 -13.91
C ASP A 177 5.98 29.77 -13.22
#